data_AF-A0A7S2BV08-F1
#
_entry.id   AF-A0A7S2BV08-F1
#
_cell.length_a   1.000
_cell.length_b   1.000
_cell.length_c   1.000
_cell.angle_alpha   90.00
_cell.angle_beta   90.00
_cell.angle_gamma   90.00
#
_symmetry.space_group_name_H-M   'P 1'
#
loop_
_entity.id
_entity.type
_entity.pdbx_description
1 polymer ?
#
loop_
_entity_poly.entity_id
_entity_poly.type
_entity_poly.pdbx_seq_one_letter_code
_entity_poly.pdbx_strand_id
1 'polypeptide(L)'
;VDNDASGLITYDELRQVIRRKFKLNEKAFSEQQIKRMWVMLDADSSDTIAQVEMSRFMKMADKDEASKGRGRGMAHMGRSSMELVGTSANEIKSKTRATGITDVRAEVEKAGQALPDAKEVQRISALFRLRLDKLVPPGSAQSWWALYKDLDEDQSGLITFDEFLIGARERLRIRPGELSDIQAAALWCVLDADNSGYMESGEFHTFMGRVDDTHAGKDEARRKLLEQKAIQARQLREGLSARELELEGFVGEYKTDMIKEDLKKAGVALIEDDAEKKKIANQFKAWVRAYMPDRQDDIAWLLVF
;
A
#
# COMPACT_ATOMS: atom_id res chain seq x y z
N VAL A 1 12.11 2.72 -23.92
CA VAL A 1 13.22 3.46 -23.25
C VAL A 1 13.49 2.76 -21.96
N ASP A 2 12.47 2.12 -21.39
CA ASP A 2 12.58 0.73 -20.94
C ASP A 2 13.32 -0.10 -22.02
N ASN A 3 14.63 -0.30 -21.86
CA ASN A 3 15.46 -1.00 -22.85
C ASN A 3 15.43 -2.52 -22.65
N ASP A 4 15.05 -2.96 -21.46
CA ASP A 4 14.98 -4.37 -21.06
C ASP A 4 13.54 -4.90 -21.02
N ALA A 5 12.54 -4.04 -21.28
CA ALA A 5 11.12 -4.35 -21.19
C ALA A 5 10.72 -4.86 -19.79
N SER A 6 11.46 -4.47 -18.76
CA SER A 6 11.23 -4.90 -17.38
C SER A 6 9.89 -4.41 -16.85
N GLY A 7 9.43 -3.24 -17.30
CA GLY A 7 8.29 -2.53 -16.73
C GLY A 7 8.65 -1.74 -15.46
N LEU A 8 9.92 -1.74 -15.06
CA LEU A 8 10.49 -0.87 -14.04
C LEU A 8 11.20 0.30 -14.71
N ILE A 9 11.38 1.39 -13.98
CA ILE A 9 12.09 2.57 -14.48
C ILE A 9 13.36 2.76 -13.67
N THR A 10 14.52 2.61 -14.31
CA THR A 10 15.82 2.94 -13.71
C THR A 10 16.14 4.44 -13.80
N TYR A 11 17.15 4.89 -13.05
CA TYR A 11 17.61 6.30 -13.13
C TYR A 11 18.01 6.69 -14.55
N ASP A 12 18.71 5.80 -15.25
CA ASP A 12 19.19 6.03 -16.61
C ASP A 12 18.02 6.20 -17.60
N GLU A 13 16.93 5.48 -17.39
CA GLU A 13 15.74 5.54 -18.23
C GLU A 13 14.92 6.79 -17.94
N LEU A 14 14.75 7.15 -16.66
CA LEU A 14 14.16 8.44 -16.27
C LEU A 14 14.94 9.60 -16.89
N ARG A 15 16.27 9.56 -16.79
CA ARG A 15 17.15 10.56 -17.37
C ARG A 15 17.05 10.60 -18.90
N GLN A 16 17.01 9.44 -19.56
CA GLN A 16 16.84 9.37 -21.01
C GLN A 16 15.50 9.91 -21.47
N VAL A 17 14.41 9.63 -20.77
CA VAL A 17 13.09 10.21 -21.06
C VAL A 17 13.16 11.74 -20.98
N ILE A 18 13.71 12.29 -19.90
CA ILE A 18 13.83 13.74 -19.70
C ILE A 18 14.68 14.39 -20.81
N ARG A 19 15.84 13.81 -21.12
CA ARG A 19 16.81 14.39 -22.05
C ARG A 19 16.45 14.18 -23.52
N ARG A 20 15.88 13.01 -23.88
CA ARG A 20 15.66 12.60 -25.28
C ARG A 20 14.19 12.69 -25.70
N LYS A 21 13.25 12.23 -24.88
CA LYS A 21 11.81 12.29 -25.20
C LYS A 21 11.24 13.68 -24.93
N PHE A 22 11.41 14.20 -23.71
CA PHE A 22 10.95 15.55 -23.35
C PHE A 22 11.89 16.66 -23.85
N LYS A 23 13.10 16.30 -24.32
CA LYS A 23 14.09 17.21 -24.91
C LYS A 23 14.45 18.39 -23.99
N LEU A 24 14.43 18.16 -22.68
CA LEU A 24 14.81 19.16 -21.70
C LEU A 24 16.34 19.21 -21.58
N ASN A 25 16.91 20.37 -21.88
CA ASN A 25 18.34 20.61 -21.72
C ASN A 25 18.71 20.91 -20.25
N GLU A 26 20.01 20.99 -19.98
CA GLU A 26 20.56 21.22 -18.63
C GLU A 26 20.06 22.51 -17.96
N LYS A 27 19.78 23.56 -18.76
CA LYS A 27 19.27 24.83 -18.23
C LYS A 27 17.80 24.74 -17.83
N ALA A 28 17.01 23.95 -18.56
CA ALA A 28 15.58 23.78 -18.31
C ALA A 28 15.33 22.84 -17.12
N PHE A 29 16.14 21.79 -16.98
CA PHE A 29 16.06 20.85 -15.87
C PHE A 29 17.44 20.21 -15.68
N SER A 30 18.21 20.65 -14.69
CA SER A 30 19.60 20.23 -14.45
C SER A 30 19.74 18.76 -14.00
N GLU A 31 20.93 18.19 -14.12
CA GLU A 31 21.23 16.84 -13.61
C GLU A 31 20.93 16.73 -12.10
N GLN A 32 21.20 17.78 -11.34
CA GLN A 32 20.84 17.82 -9.91
C GLN A 32 19.33 17.75 -9.71
N GLN A 33 18.53 18.40 -10.55
CA GLN A 33 17.07 18.32 -10.46
C GLN A 33 16.53 16.94 -10.86
N ILE A 34 17.14 16.27 -11.84
CA ILE A 34 16.82 14.88 -12.18
C ILE A 34 17.15 13.95 -11.00
N LYS A 35 18.34 14.10 -10.41
CA LYS A 35 18.76 13.34 -9.22
C LYS A 35 17.83 13.56 -8.02
N ARG A 36 17.43 14.80 -7.74
CA ARG A 36 16.45 15.10 -6.69
C ARG A 36 15.11 14.43 -6.97
N MET A 37 14.63 14.51 -8.22
CA MET A 37 13.38 13.87 -8.63
C MET A 37 13.44 12.35 -8.50
N TRP A 38 14.58 11.74 -8.85
CA TRP A 38 14.82 10.31 -8.68
C TRP A 38 14.70 9.89 -7.21
N VAL A 39 15.46 10.53 -6.31
CA VAL A 39 15.42 10.20 -4.87
C VAL A 39 14.04 10.41 -4.24
N MET A 40 13.24 11.30 -4.82
CA MET A 40 11.85 11.51 -4.40
C MET A 40 10.91 10.39 -4.89
N LEU A 41 11.16 9.83 -6.07
CA LEU A 41 10.35 8.75 -6.66
C LEU A 41 10.72 7.39 -6.08
N ASP A 42 12.01 7.11 -5.97
CA ASP A 42 12.59 5.92 -5.34
C ASP A 42 12.85 6.20 -3.85
N ALA A 43 11.75 6.33 -3.09
CA ALA A 43 11.82 6.66 -1.67
C ALA A 43 12.26 5.46 -0.82
N ASP A 44 11.99 4.24 -1.27
CA ASP A 44 12.37 2.99 -0.61
C ASP A 44 13.81 2.57 -0.92
N SER A 45 14.46 3.25 -1.87
CA SER A 45 15.85 2.99 -2.28
C SER A 45 16.01 1.60 -2.89
N SER A 46 14.99 1.18 -3.65
CA SER A 46 14.97 -0.05 -4.44
C SER A 46 15.80 0.06 -5.73
N ASP A 47 16.38 1.23 -6.01
CA ASP A 47 17.17 1.56 -7.20
C ASP A 47 16.38 1.46 -8.53
N THR A 48 15.06 1.27 -8.43
CA THR A 48 14.11 1.21 -9.55
C THR A 48 12.82 1.95 -9.16
N ILE A 49 11.96 2.28 -10.12
CA ILE A 49 10.63 2.81 -9.84
C ILE A 49 9.59 1.88 -10.46
N ALA A 50 8.74 1.32 -9.61
CA ALA A 50 7.62 0.51 -10.06
C ALA A 50 6.50 1.38 -10.67
N GLN A 51 5.69 0.79 -11.56
CA GLN A 51 4.57 1.50 -12.17
C GLN A 51 3.57 2.04 -11.14
N VAL A 52 3.41 1.34 -10.00
CA VAL A 52 2.53 1.78 -8.91
C VAL A 52 3.05 3.04 -8.23
N GLU A 53 4.37 3.19 -8.09
CA GLU A 53 5.00 4.37 -7.49
C GLU A 53 4.90 5.58 -8.44
N MET A 54 5.20 5.37 -9.72
CA MET A 54 4.99 6.39 -10.75
C MET A 54 3.50 6.79 -10.85
N SER A 55 2.58 5.83 -10.72
CA SER A 55 1.13 6.11 -10.67
C SER A 55 0.76 6.97 -9.47
N ARG A 56 1.30 6.68 -8.28
CA ARG A 56 1.08 7.47 -7.06
C ARG A 56 1.58 8.90 -7.27
N PHE A 57 2.79 9.07 -7.81
CA PHE A 57 3.36 10.36 -8.15
C PHE A 57 2.47 11.15 -9.13
N MET A 58 2.00 10.52 -10.22
CA MET A 58 1.12 11.16 -11.20
C MET A 58 -0.23 11.58 -10.60
N LYS A 59 -0.78 10.81 -9.66
CA LYS A 59 -2.02 11.15 -8.95
C LYS A 59 -1.87 12.32 -7.97
N MET A 60 -0.65 12.65 -7.51
CA MET A 60 -0.43 13.82 -6.66
C MET A 60 -0.77 15.12 -7.40
N ALA A 61 -0.59 15.16 -8.72
CA ALA A 61 -0.98 16.29 -9.56
C ALA A 61 -2.51 16.56 -9.55
N ASP A 62 -3.33 15.52 -9.38
CA ASP A 62 -4.80 15.59 -9.57
C ASP A 62 -5.58 16.00 -8.33
N LYS A 63 -4.94 16.09 -7.16
CA LYS A 63 -5.62 16.38 -5.88
C LYS A 63 -6.27 17.78 -5.81
N ASP A 64 -6.02 18.70 -6.74
CA ASP A 64 -6.68 20.01 -6.77
C ASP A 64 -7.99 20.05 -7.57
N GLU A 65 -8.14 19.23 -8.61
CA GLU A 65 -9.40 19.16 -9.38
C GLU A 65 -10.53 18.55 -8.54
N ALA A 66 -10.21 17.57 -7.68
CA ALA A 66 -11.17 16.99 -6.74
C ALA A 66 -11.51 17.91 -5.55
N SER A 67 -10.62 18.86 -5.21
CA SER A 67 -10.76 19.73 -4.03
C SER A 67 -11.73 20.91 -4.24
N LYS A 68 -12.02 21.29 -5.49
CA LYS A 68 -13.01 22.34 -5.78
C LYS A 68 -14.46 21.91 -5.55
N GLY A 69 -14.70 20.61 -5.27
CA GLY A 69 -16.06 20.05 -5.14
C GLY A 69 -16.48 19.54 -3.76
N ARG A 70 -15.60 19.42 -2.77
CA ARG A 70 -15.98 18.88 -1.44
C ARG A 70 -15.35 19.68 -0.31
N GLY A 71 -16.20 20.49 0.33
CA GLY A 71 -15.83 21.37 1.42
C GLY A 71 -15.41 20.65 2.70
N ARG A 72 -14.46 21.31 3.37
CA ARG A 72 -14.32 21.49 4.84
C ARG A 72 -14.67 20.30 5.73
N GLY A 73 -13.64 19.69 6.29
CA GLY A 73 -13.74 18.97 7.55
C GLY A 73 -12.43 18.26 7.91
N MET A 74 -11.92 18.53 9.12
CA MET A 74 -10.90 17.74 9.82
C MET A 74 -9.43 18.03 9.46
N ALA A 75 -9.00 19.25 9.79
CA ALA A 75 -7.67 19.47 10.35
C ALA A 75 -7.84 19.60 11.88
N HIS A 76 -7.68 18.51 12.62
CA HIS A 76 -7.28 18.46 14.04
C HIS A 76 -7.41 17.03 14.56
N MET A 77 -6.31 16.29 14.64
CA MET A 77 -6.09 15.46 15.82
C MET A 77 -4.59 15.32 16.06
N GLY A 78 -4.14 16.00 17.11
CA GLY A 78 -2.75 16.13 17.48
C GLY A 78 -2.17 14.83 18.02
N ARG A 79 -0.87 14.68 17.77
CA ARG A 79 0.05 13.84 18.53
C ARG A 79 -0.17 14.11 20.03
N SER A 80 -0.59 13.08 20.77
CA SER A 80 -0.41 13.07 22.22
C SER A 80 0.48 11.89 22.59
N SER A 81 1.68 12.25 23.04
CA SER A 81 2.62 11.40 23.76
C SER A 81 1.95 10.84 25.02
N MET A 82 2.10 9.55 25.29
CA MET A 82 1.92 9.00 26.64
C MET A 82 2.74 7.71 26.78
N GLU A 83 3.83 7.81 27.53
CA GLU A 83 4.54 6.66 28.10
C GLU A 83 3.64 5.96 29.12
N LEU A 84 3.51 4.63 29.03
CA LEU A 84 3.27 3.75 30.18
C LEU A 84 3.56 2.28 29.83
N VAL A 85 4.68 1.83 30.40
CA VAL A 85 5.08 0.48 30.82
C VAL A 85 4.13 -0.68 30.53
N GLY A 86 4.63 -1.61 29.73
CA GLY A 86 4.11 -2.96 29.55
C GLY A 86 4.94 -3.68 28.51
N THR A 87 5.85 -4.53 28.96
CA THR A 87 6.68 -5.44 28.16
C THR A 87 5.84 -6.16 27.08
N SER A 88 6.44 -6.36 25.89
CA SER A 88 5.94 -7.19 24.76
C SER A 88 5.29 -6.45 23.57
N ALA A 89 6.06 -5.60 22.88
CA ALA A 89 5.80 -5.20 21.48
C ALA A 89 7.11 -5.06 20.69
N ASN A 90 8.17 -4.55 21.33
CA ASN A 90 9.49 -4.41 20.70
C ASN A 90 10.21 -5.73 20.43
N GLU A 91 9.95 -6.79 21.20
CA GLU A 91 10.58 -8.09 21.00
C GLU A 91 10.06 -8.78 19.72
N ILE A 92 8.77 -8.60 19.43
CA ILE A 92 8.11 -9.06 18.19
C ILE A 92 8.66 -8.27 16.99
N LYS A 93 8.74 -6.94 17.09
CA LYS A 93 9.33 -6.07 16.04
C LYS A 93 10.74 -6.47 15.60
N SER A 94 11.55 -7.03 16.51
CA SER A 94 12.96 -7.38 16.23
C SER A 94 13.15 -8.71 15.48
N LYS A 95 12.18 -9.63 15.52
CA LYS A 95 12.28 -10.93 14.83
C LYS A 95 11.66 -10.92 13.43
N THR A 96 10.60 -10.15 13.23
CA THR A 96 9.78 -10.21 12.01
C THR A 96 10.43 -9.57 10.79
N ARG A 97 11.31 -8.58 10.97
CA ARG A 97 12.00 -7.93 9.84
C ARG A 97 12.91 -8.90 9.05
N ALA A 98 13.15 -10.11 9.56
CA ALA A 98 14.06 -11.10 8.97
C ALA A 98 13.35 -12.32 8.33
N THR A 99 12.03 -12.48 8.47
CA THR A 99 11.34 -13.68 7.97
C THR A 99 10.01 -13.29 7.33
N GLY A 100 10.03 -13.10 6.01
CA GLY A 100 8.80 -13.06 5.21
C GLY A 100 7.97 -14.31 5.48
N ILE A 101 6.66 -14.09 5.67
CA ILE A 101 5.61 -15.11 5.85
C ILE A 101 5.81 -15.96 7.12
N THR A 102 5.31 -15.46 8.26
CA THR A 102 4.95 -16.31 9.39
C THR A 102 3.88 -17.29 8.92
N ASP A 103 4.14 -18.60 9.02
CA ASP A 103 3.12 -19.62 8.73
C ASP A 103 2.11 -19.67 9.90
N VAL A 104 1.17 -18.72 9.88
CA VAL A 104 0.12 -18.54 10.89
C VAL A 104 -0.65 -19.83 11.13
N ARG A 105 -0.84 -20.65 10.09
CA ARG A 105 -1.56 -21.93 10.17
C ARG A 105 -0.76 -22.96 10.97
N ALA A 106 0.56 -23.06 10.73
CA ALA A 106 1.43 -23.92 11.53
C ALA A 106 1.46 -23.50 13.02
N GLU A 107 1.39 -22.20 13.32
CA GLU A 107 1.32 -21.71 14.71
C GLU A 107 0.00 -22.10 15.40
N VAL A 108 -1.13 -21.96 14.70
CA VAL A 108 -2.46 -22.36 15.17
C VAL A 108 -2.51 -23.87 15.43
N GLU A 109 -1.97 -24.68 14.51
CA GLU A 109 -1.87 -26.13 14.65
C GLU A 109 -0.99 -26.53 15.83
N LYS A 110 0.19 -25.93 15.97
CA LYS A 110 1.11 -26.18 17.08
C LYS A 110 0.51 -25.82 18.44
N ALA A 111 -0.30 -24.76 18.48
CA ALA A 111 -1.03 -24.37 19.68
C ALA A 111 -2.26 -25.24 19.98
N GLY A 112 -2.63 -26.14 19.06
CA GLY A 112 -3.84 -26.96 19.17
C GLY A 112 -5.12 -26.12 19.15
N GLN A 113 -5.08 -24.91 18.60
CA GLN A 113 -6.21 -24.00 18.56
C GLN A 113 -7.15 -24.41 17.42
N ALA A 114 -8.41 -24.69 17.76
CA ALA A 114 -9.42 -24.98 16.75
C ALA A 114 -9.75 -23.73 15.93
N LEU A 115 -9.98 -23.91 14.62
CA LEU A 115 -10.47 -22.87 13.73
C LEU A 115 -11.89 -22.45 14.13
N PRO A 116 -12.20 -21.14 14.12
CA PRO A 116 -13.53 -20.66 14.48
C PRO A 116 -14.59 -21.14 13.48
N ASP A 117 -15.75 -21.58 14.00
CA ASP A 117 -16.90 -21.91 13.17
C ASP A 117 -17.61 -20.64 12.65
N ALA A 118 -18.64 -20.82 11.82
CA ALA A 118 -19.37 -19.69 11.24
C ALA A 118 -19.99 -18.74 12.30
N LYS A 119 -20.43 -19.28 13.44
CA LYS A 119 -21.02 -18.49 14.53
C LYS A 119 -19.95 -17.67 15.25
N GLU A 120 -18.78 -18.27 15.47
CA GLU A 120 -17.66 -17.60 16.11
C GLU A 120 -17.08 -16.50 15.20
N VAL A 121 -16.95 -16.75 13.90
CA VAL A 121 -16.56 -15.72 12.92
C VAL A 121 -17.54 -14.53 12.94
N GLN A 122 -18.84 -14.80 13.03
CA GLN A 122 -19.87 -13.76 13.13
C GLN A 122 -19.78 -12.97 14.45
N ARG A 123 -19.52 -13.65 15.58
CA ARG A 123 -19.28 -13.02 16.88
C ARG A 123 -18.07 -12.08 16.83
N ILE A 124 -16.97 -12.53 16.22
CA ILE A 124 -15.75 -11.71 16.11
C ILE A 124 -15.97 -10.55 15.14
N SER A 125 -16.68 -10.75 14.03
CA SER A 125 -17.09 -9.66 13.12
C SER A 125 -17.96 -8.61 13.83
N ALA A 126 -18.90 -9.03 14.67
CA ALA A 126 -19.69 -8.13 15.51
C ALA A 126 -18.82 -7.32 16.48
N LEU A 127 -17.80 -7.94 17.08
CA LEU A 127 -16.83 -7.24 17.93
C LEU A 127 -16.07 -6.16 17.15
N PHE A 128 -15.55 -6.48 15.97
CA PHE A 128 -14.82 -5.52 15.13
C PHE A 128 -15.69 -4.33 14.74
N ARG A 129 -16.93 -4.56 14.31
CA ARG A 129 -17.91 -3.50 14.00
C ARG A 129 -18.23 -2.64 15.21
N LEU A 130 -18.52 -3.26 16.36
CA LEU A 130 -18.79 -2.54 17.59
C LEU A 130 -17.63 -1.61 17.99
N ARG A 131 -16.38 -2.02 17.75
CA ARG A 131 -15.21 -1.18 18.00
C ARG A 131 -15.07 -0.08 16.95
N LEU A 132 -15.28 -0.39 15.68
CA LEU A 132 -15.23 0.57 14.60
C LEU A 132 -16.29 1.68 14.73
N ASP A 133 -17.53 1.34 15.12
CA ASP A 133 -18.62 2.29 15.33
C ASP A 133 -18.35 3.28 16.47
N LYS A 134 -17.45 2.94 17.41
CA LYS A 134 -16.99 3.87 18.45
C LYS A 134 -15.94 4.86 17.95
N LEU A 135 -15.27 4.54 16.84
CA LEU A 135 -14.21 5.34 16.24
C LEU A 135 -14.72 6.22 15.09
N VAL A 136 -15.71 5.71 14.35
CA VAL A 136 -16.28 6.36 13.17
C VAL A 136 -17.80 6.45 13.35
N PRO A 137 -18.45 7.59 13.05
CA PRO A 137 -19.89 7.73 13.17
C PRO A 137 -20.66 6.63 12.40
N PRO A 138 -21.70 6.03 13.00
CA PRO A 138 -22.50 5.00 12.37
C PRO A 138 -23.19 5.54 11.10
N GLY A 139 -23.25 4.71 10.06
CA GLY A 139 -23.89 5.07 8.78
C GLY A 139 -22.96 5.69 7.74
N SER A 140 -21.68 5.88 8.02
CA SER A 140 -20.71 6.13 6.95
C SER A 140 -20.49 4.80 6.20
N ALA A 141 -21.00 4.68 4.97
CA ALA A 141 -20.80 3.52 4.10
C ALA A 141 -19.31 3.23 3.76
N GLN A 142 -18.39 3.99 4.34
CA GLN A 142 -16.93 3.95 4.18
C GLN A 142 -16.19 3.61 5.49
N SER A 143 -16.86 3.32 6.60
CA SER A 143 -16.17 3.08 7.90
C SER A 143 -15.19 1.91 7.84
N TRP A 144 -15.61 0.77 7.27
CA TRP A 144 -14.73 -0.39 7.12
C TRP A 144 -13.60 -0.12 6.12
N TRP A 145 -13.86 0.67 5.08
CA TRP A 145 -12.86 1.05 4.08
C TRP A 145 -11.81 2.02 4.66
N ALA A 146 -12.23 2.90 5.56
CA ALA A 146 -11.32 3.75 6.30
C ALA A 146 -10.42 2.92 7.22
N LEU A 147 -10.97 1.93 7.91
CA LEU A 147 -10.20 0.99 8.71
C LEU A 147 -9.23 0.19 7.82
N TYR A 148 -9.69 -0.37 6.69
CA TYR A 148 -8.82 -1.12 5.77
C TYR A 148 -7.57 -0.34 5.37
N LYS A 149 -7.74 0.91 4.93
CA LYS A 149 -6.62 1.80 4.57
C LYS A 149 -5.74 2.21 5.75
N ASP A 150 -6.26 2.11 6.97
CA ASP A 150 -5.51 2.42 8.19
C ASP A 150 -4.72 1.21 8.70
N LEU A 151 -5.14 -0.01 8.32
CA LEU A 151 -4.44 -1.27 8.60
C LEU A 151 -3.33 -1.54 7.58
N ASP A 152 -3.59 -1.23 6.31
CA ASP A 152 -2.65 -1.29 5.18
C ASP A 152 -1.59 -0.18 5.32
N GLU A 153 -0.66 -0.36 6.26
CA GLU A 153 0.30 0.68 6.70
C GLU A 153 1.30 1.00 5.57
N ASP A 154 1.70 -0.02 4.83
CA ASP A 154 2.57 0.09 3.65
C ASP A 154 1.82 0.51 2.38
N GLN A 155 0.48 0.58 2.43
CA GLN A 155 -0.40 0.89 1.30
C GLN A 155 -0.16 -0.01 0.07
N SER A 156 0.21 -1.26 0.33
CA SER A 156 0.32 -2.32 -0.67
C SER A 156 -1.05 -2.70 -1.24
N GLY A 157 -2.13 -2.40 -0.50
CA GLY A 157 -3.47 -2.85 -0.82
C GLY A 157 -3.70 -4.30 -0.40
N LEU A 158 -2.82 -4.89 0.40
CA LEU A 158 -2.90 -6.21 1.00
C LEU A 158 -2.62 -6.07 2.49
N ILE A 159 -3.51 -6.59 3.33
CA ILE A 159 -3.23 -6.63 4.77
C ILE A 159 -2.47 -7.92 5.05
N THR A 160 -1.40 -7.84 5.83
CA THR A 160 -0.69 -9.00 6.42
C THR A 160 -1.31 -9.38 7.77
N PHE A 161 -1.00 -10.59 8.28
CA PHE A 161 -1.47 -10.98 9.62
C PHE A 161 -1.01 -10.00 10.71
N ASP A 162 0.21 -9.48 10.60
CA ASP A 162 0.75 -8.52 11.56
C ASP A 162 -0.01 -7.19 11.53
N GLU A 163 -0.27 -6.64 10.35
CA GLU A 163 -1.09 -5.44 10.18
C GLU A 163 -2.51 -5.63 10.71
N PHE A 164 -3.10 -6.82 10.47
CA PHE A 164 -4.40 -7.16 11.03
C PHE A 164 -4.38 -7.21 12.56
N LEU A 165 -3.37 -7.84 13.15
CA LEU A 165 -3.24 -7.98 14.59
C LEU A 165 -2.96 -6.62 15.26
N ILE A 166 -2.02 -5.83 14.71
CA ILE A 166 -1.75 -4.45 15.13
C ILE A 166 -3.03 -3.61 15.03
N GLY A 167 -3.77 -3.76 13.93
CA GLY A 167 -5.08 -3.16 13.73
C GLY A 167 -6.08 -3.45 14.84
N ALA A 168 -6.23 -4.73 15.17
CA ALA A 168 -7.12 -5.18 16.24
C ALA A 168 -6.70 -4.59 17.60
N ARG A 169 -5.39 -4.56 17.89
CA ARG A 169 -4.85 -4.14 19.20
C ARG A 169 -4.79 -2.63 19.37
N GLU A 170 -4.23 -1.92 18.40
CA GLU A 170 -3.93 -0.49 18.52
C GLU A 170 -5.08 0.38 18.02
N ARG A 171 -5.67 0.04 16.86
CA ARG A 171 -6.73 0.84 16.24
C ARG A 171 -8.09 0.55 16.86
N LEU A 172 -8.48 -0.73 16.90
CA LEU A 172 -9.78 -1.15 17.44
C LEU A 172 -9.79 -1.34 18.96
N ARG A 173 -8.61 -1.36 19.60
CA ARG A 173 -8.45 -1.53 21.05
C ARG A 173 -9.14 -2.80 21.58
N ILE A 174 -9.10 -3.87 20.78
CA ILE A 174 -9.57 -5.21 21.17
C ILE A 174 -8.48 -5.83 22.02
N ARG A 175 -8.79 -6.12 23.28
CA ARG A 175 -7.79 -6.65 24.22
C ARG A 175 -7.55 -8.14 23.98
N PRO A 176 -6.37 -8.68 24.34
CA PRO A 176 -6.09 -10.13 24.27
C PRO A 176 -7.09 -11.00 25.06
N GLY A 177 -7.75 -10.45 26.10
CA GLY A 177 -8.81 -11.15 26.82
C GLY A 177 -10.15 -11.23 26.09
N GLU A 178 -10.37 -10.40 25.06
CA GLU A 178 -11.60 -10.42 24.24
C GLU A 178 -11.42 -11.25 22.96
N LEU A 179 -10.21 -11.21 22.42
CA LEU A 179 -9.74 -12.00 21.29
C LEU A 179 -8.24 -12.19 21.50
N SER A 180 -7.77 -13.38 21.86
CA SER A 180 -6.34 -13.65 22.05
C SER A 180 -5.59 -13.65 20.72
N ASP A 181 -4.26 -13.56 20.77
CA ASP A 181 -3.44 -13.55 19.53
C ASP A 181 -3.58 -14.88 18.77
N ILE A 182 -3.63 -16.01 19.48
CA ILE A 182 -3.85 -17.32 18.84
C ILE A 182 -5.27 -17.47 18.28
N GLN A 183 -6.28 -16.82 18.88
CA GLN A 183 -7.64 -16.77 18.32
C GLN A 183 -7.70 -15.86 17.09
N ALA A 184 -6.96 -14.74 17.08
CA ALA A 184 -6.84 -13.88 15.92
C ALA A 184 -6.11 -14.60 14.76
N ALA A 185 -5.08 -15.37 15.06
CA ALA A 185 -4.40 -16.26 14.11
C ALA A 185 -5.35 -17.33 13.56
N ALA A 186 -6.15 -17.99 14.41
CA ALA A 186 -7.12 -18.97 13.96
C ALA A 186 -8.23 -18.34 13.09
N LEU A 187 -8.66 -17.10 13.41
CA LEU A 187 -9.55 -16.33 12.56
C LEU A 187 -8.90 -16.01 11.21
N TRP A 188 -7.64 -15.61 11.21
CA TRP A 188 -6.88 -15.34 9.99
C TRP A 188 -6.92 -16.54 9.05
N CYS A 189 -6.63 -17.75 9.54
CA CYS A 189 -6.68 -18.98 8.73
C CYS A 189 -8.07 -19.29 8.11
N VAL A 190 -9.15 -18.70 8.63
CA VAL A 190 -10.50 -18.83 8.07
C VAL A 190 -10.80 -17.71 7.07
N LEU A 191 -10.23 -16.52 7.27
CA LEU A 191 -10.39 -15.39 6.36
C LEU A 191 -9.49 -15.51 5.12
N ASP A 192 -8.26 -15.97 5.31
CA ASP A 192 -7.27 -16.31 4.29
C ASP A 192 -7.48 -17.76 3.81
N ALA A 193 -8.66 -18.02 3.24
CA ALA A 193 -9.08 -19.36 2.85
C ALA A 193 -8.23 -19.96 1.71
N ASP A 194 -7.60 -19.09 0.90
CA ASP A 194 -6.70 -19.47 -0.18
C ASP A 194 -5.23 -19.57 0.27
N ASN A 195 -4.97 -19.44 1.58
CA ASN A 195 -3.65 -19.46 2.21
C ASN A 195 -2.64 -18.57 1.45
N SER A 196 -3.07 -17.37 1.08
CA SER A 196 -2.22 -16.36 0.45
C SER A 196 -1.19 -15.77 1.41
N GLY A 197 -1.47 -15.80 2.71
CA GLY A 197 -0.72 -15.03 3.71
C GLY A 197 -1.12 -13.55 3.75
N TYR A 198 -2.10 -13.14 2.94
CA TYR A 198 -2.60 -11.77 2.84
C TYR A 198 -4.12 -11.73 2.95
N MET A 199 -4.67 -10.54 3.18
CA MET A 199 -6.10 -10.30 3.13
C MET A 199 -6.42 -9.13 2.21
N GLU A 200 -7.27 -9.38 1.23
CA GLU A 200 -7.73 -8.37 0.28
C GLU A 200 -8.93 -7.58 0.81
N SER A 201 -9.15 -6.39 0.24
CA SER A 201 -10.30 -5.53 0.60
C SER A 201 -11.66 -6.22 0.45
N GLY A 202 -11.81 -7.16 -0.50
CA GLY A 202 -13.04 -7.92 -0.69
C GLY A 202 -13.31 -8.92 0.44
N GLU A 203 -12.26 -9.55 0.96
CA GLU A 203 -12.32 -10.50 2.06
C GLU A 203 -12.58 -9.77 3.38
N PHE A 204 -11.86 -8.67 3.60
CA PHE A 204 -12.08 -7.80 4.75
C PHE A 204 -13.50 -7.19 4.75
N HIS A 205 -13.99 -6.72 3.61
CA HIS A 205 -15.38 -6.27 3.45
C HIS A 205 -16.37 -7.37 3.79
N THR A 206 -16.14 -8.59 3.30
CA THR A 206 -17.02 -9.73 3.55
C THR A 206 -17.05 -10.07 5.04
N PHE A 207 -15.90 -10.08 5.70
CA PHE A 207 -15.80 -10.26 7.15
C PHE A 207 -16.57 -9.19 7.92
N MET A 208 -16.39 -7.90 7.58
CA MET A 208 -17.10 -6.78 8.21
C MET A 208 -18.59 -6.73 7.87
N GLY A 209 -19.01 -7.32 6.75
CA GLY A 209 -20.39 -7.35 6.26
C GLY A 209 -21.29 -8.47 6.80
N ARG A 210 -20.78 -9.39 7.64
CA ARG A 210 -21.57 -10.51 8.21
C ARG A 210 -22.61 -10.02 9.22
N VAL A 211 -23.79 -9.60 8.73
CA VAL A 211 -24.98 -9.27 9.54
C VAL A 211 -25.91 -10.49 9.58
N ASP A 212 -26.63 -10.68 10.69
CA ASP A 212 -27.49 -11.82 11.01
C ASP A 212 -28.27 -12.40 9.80
N ASP A 213 -28.20 -13.73 9.68
CA ASP A 213 -28.66 -14.55 8.56
C ASP A 213 -30.03 -14.17 7.98
N THR A 214 -30.04 -13.53 6.81
CA THR A 214 -31.25 -13.48 5.95
C THR A 214 -30.98 -13.57 4.45
N HIS A 215 -29.73 -13.70 3.99
CA HIS A 215 -29.42 -13.62 2.55
C HIS A 215 -28.47 -14.72 2.03
N ALA A 216 -28.50 -15.91 2.65
CA ALA A 216 -27.60 -17.02 2.32
C ALA A 216 -27.64 -17.53 0.86
N GLY A 217 -28.70 -17.24 0.08
CA GLY A 217 -28.90 -17.80 -1.26
C GLY A 217 -28.32 -17.00 -2.45
N LYS A 218 -28.11 -15.68 -2.32
CA LYS A 218 -27.50 -14.84 -3.39
C LYS A 218 -25.99 -14.64 -3.22
N ASP A 219 -25.46 -15.13 -2.11
CA ASP A 219 -24.12 -14.86 -1.63
C ASP A 219 -23.07 -15.81 -2.24
N GLU A 220 -23.42 -17.05 -2.57
CA GLU A 220 -22.45 -18.04 -3.03
C GLU A 220 -21.90 -17.73 -4.43
N ALA A 221 -22.76 -17.32 -5.38
CA ALA A 221 -22.32 -16.90 -6.71
C ALA A 221 -21.50 -15.61 -6.67
N ARG A 222 -21.86 -14.67 -5.79
CA ARG A 222 -21.12 -13.43 -5.57
C ARG A 222 -19.77 -13.71 -4.88
N ARG A 223 -19.73 -14.64 -3.93
CA ARG A 223 -18.50 -15.13 -3.27
C ARG A 223 -17.57 -15.80 -4.26
N LYS A 224 -18.06 -16.76 -5.06
CA LYS A 224 -17.26 -17.39 -6.13
C LYS A 224 -16.71 -16.40 -7.14
N LEU A 225 -17.50 -15.38 -7.51
CA LEU A 225 -17.05 -14.33 -8.42
C LEU A 225 -15.97 -13.43 -7.79
N LEU A 226 -16.14 -13.05 -6.52
CA LEU A 226 -15.16 -12.26 -5.77
C LEU A 226 -13.87 -13.05 -5.53
N GLU A 227 -13.99 -14.33 -5.19
CA GLU A 227 -12.90 -15.29 -5.04
C GLU A 227 -12.14 -15.46 -6.36
N GLN A 228 -12.84 -15.68 -7.50
CA GLN A 228 -12.19 -15.73 -8.81
C GLN A 228 -11.47 -14.42 -9.16
N LYS A 229 -12.06 -13.27 -8.83
CA LYS A 229 -11.43 -11.96 -9.07
C LYS A 229 -10.22 -11.72 -8.17
N ALA A 230 -10.28 -12.14 -6.92
CA ALA A 230 -9.17 -12.07 -5.97
C ALA A 230 -8.03 -12.98 -6.44
N ILE A 231 -8.31 -14.25 -6.77
CA ILE A 231 -7.33 -15.19 -7.34
C ILE A 231 -6.70 -14.63 -8.62
N GLN A 232 -7.48 -14.02 -9.52
CA GLN A 232 -6.95 -13.47 -10.77
C GLN A 232 -6.10 -12.21 -10.52
N ALA A 233 -6.52 -11.35 -9.59
CA ALA A 233 -5.74 -10.18 -9.17
C ALA A 233 -4.45 -10.60 -8.43
N ARG A 234 -4.52 -11.68 -7.66
CA ARG A 234 -3.39 -12.32 -6.97
C ARG A 234 -2.42 -12.95 -7.95
N GLN A 235 -2.86 -13.75 -8.92
CA GLN A 235 -1.98 -14.30 -9.95
C GLN A 235 -1.29 -13.20 -10.77
N LEU A 236 -2.02 -12.11 -11.05
CA LEU A 236 -1.43 -10.94 -11.68
C LEU A 236 -0.36 -10.30 -10.78
N ARG A 237 -0.62 -10.17 -9.47
CA ARG A 237 0.30 -9.58 -8.49
C ARG A 237 1.47 -10.48 -8.10
N GLU A 238 1.30 -11.78 -7.92
CA GLU A 238 2.37 -12.75 -7.73
C GLU A 238 3.22 -12.88 -8.99
N GLY A 239 2.60 -12.76 -10.17
CA GLY A 239 3.33 -12.59 -11.42
C GLY A 239 4.13 -11.28 -11.47
N LEU A 240 3.62 -10.20 -10.87
CA LEU A 240 4.35 -8.94 -10.70
C LEU A 240 5.45 -9.07 -9.65
N SER A 241 5.22 -9.73 -8.51
CA SER A 241 6.17 -9.91 -7.40
C SER A 241 7.28 -10.91 -7.73
N ALA A 242 6.98 -12.00 -8.42
CA ALA A 242 7.99 -12.91 -8.96
C ALA A 242 8.82 -12.23 -10.06
N ARG A 243 8.19 -11.37 -10.88
CA ARG A 243 8.90 -10.52 -11.81
C ARG A 243 9.73 -9.46 -11.08
N GLU A 244 9.24 -8.86 -10.00
CA GLU A 244 9.99 -7.91 -9.15
C GLU A 244 11.22 -8.59 -8.52
N LEU A 245 11.10 -9.84 -8.04
CA LEU A 245 12.22 -10.67 -7.57
C LEU A 245 13.21 -11.05 -8.69
N GLU A 246 12.73 -11.37 -9.90
CA GLU A 246 13.60 -11.56 -11.08
C GLU A 246 14.29 -10.25 -11.49
N LEU A 247 13.67 -9.12 -11.18
CA LEU A 247 14.15 -7.77 -11.48
C LEU A 247 14.98 -7.13 -10.35
N GLU A 248 15.09 -7.73 -9.16
CA GLU A 248 16.01 -7.30 -8.08
C GLU A 248 17.50 -7.30 -8.54
N GLY A 249 17.80 -7.93 -9.68
CA GLY A 249 19.11 -7.88 -10.35
C GLY A 249 19.25 -6.77 -11.43
N PHE A 250 18.17 -6.08 -11.79
CA PHE A 250 18.14 -5.05 -12.83
C PHE A 250 18.30 -3.66 -12.22
N VAL A 251 19.55 -3.37 -11.82
CA VAL A 251 19.96 -2.07 -11.29
C VAL A 251 20.56 -1.23 -12.40
N GLY A 252 20.12 0.02 -12.55
CA GLY A 252 20.80 0.99 -13.42
C GLY A 252 22.24 1.27 -12.97
N GLU A 253 23.02 2.02 -13.75
CA GLU A 253 24.42 2.32 -13.40
C GLU A 253 24.54 3.14 -12.11
N TYR A 254 23.47 3.87 -11.74
CA TYR A 254 23.42 4.78 -10.61
C TYR A 254 22.47 4.28 -9.51
N LYS A 255 23.04 3.97 -8.35
CA LYS A 255 22.28 3.63 -7.14
C LYS A 255 21.77 4.88 -6.41
N THR A 256 20.61 4.76 -5.78
CA THR A 256 19.94 5.83 -5.02
C THR A 256 20.79 6.36 -3.89
N ASP A 257 21.50 5.50 -3.17
CA ASP A 257 22.42 5.95 -2.11
C ASP A 257 23.61 6.75 -2.66
N MET A 258 24.16 6.36 -3.80
CA MET A 258 25.22 7.13 -4.47
C MET A 258 24.69 8.50 -4.92
N ILE A 259 23.47 8.55 -5.46
CA ILE A 259 22.82 9.80 -5.85
C ILE A 259 22.58 10.70 -4.64
N LYS A 260 22.12 10.16 -3.51
CA LYS A 260 21.96 10.90 -2.25
C LYS A 260 23.28 11.48 -1.76
N GLU A 261 24.37 10.71 -1.83
CA GLU A 261 25.71 11.20 -1.49
C GLU A 261 26.18 12.33 -2.42
N ASP A 262 25.95 12.20 -3.73
CA ASP A 262 26.29 13.23 -4.71
C ASP A 262 25.55 14.54 -4.45
N LEU A 263 24.25 14.46 -4.18
CA LEU A 263 23.43 15.63 -3.84
C LEU A 263 23.91 16.28 -2.54
N LYS A 264 24.26 15.47 -1.53
CA LYS A 264 24.85 15.95 -0.28
C LYS A 264 26.17 16.67 -0.50
N LYS A 265 27.09 16.10 -1.30
CA LYS A 265 28.38 16.72 -1.66
C LYS A 265 28.19 18.03 -2.41
N ALA A 266 27.16 18.11 -3.25
CA ALA A 266 26.80 19.31 -4.00
C ALA A 266 26.06 20.37 -3.15
N GLY A 267 25.74 20.09 -1.87
CA GLY A 267 24.99 21.00 -1.01
C GLY A 267 23.53 21.17 -1.42
N VAL A 268 22.98 20.20 -2.15
CA VAL A 268 21.62 20.23 -2.68
C VAL A 268 20.68 19.48 -1.73
N ALA A 269 19.65 20.17 -1.23
CA ALA A 269 18.65 19.57 -0.34
C ALA A 269 17.73 18.59 -1.09
N LEU A 270 17.30 17.52 -0.41
CA LEU A 270 16.31 16.58 -0.95
C LEU A 270 14.90 17.19 -0.96
N ILE A 271 13.97 16.56 -1.67
CA ILE A 271 12.57 17.00 -1.75
C ILE A 271 11.77 16.19 -0.73
N GLU A 272 11.51 16.79 0.43
CA GLU A 272 10.72 16.15 1.49
C GLU A 272 9.29 16.71 1.58
N ASP A 273 9.10 17.98 1.20
CA ASP A 273 7.84 18.70 1.28
C ASP A 273 6.83 18.27 0.19
N ASP A 274 5.61 17.96 0.61
CA ASP A 274 4.54 17.48 -0.26
C ASP A 274 4.11 18.53 -1.30
N ALA A 275 4.24 19.83 -1.02
CA ALA A 275 3.92 20.86 -2.00
C ALA A 275 4.97 20.93 -3.12
N GLU A 276 6.26 20.76 -2.80
CA GLU A 276 7.32 20.63 -3.80
C GLU A 276 7.19 19.33 -4.61
N LYS A 277 6.89 18.18 -3.98
CA LYS A 277 6.60 16.91 -4.68
C LYS A 277 5.47 17.08 -5.69
N LYS A 278 4.37 17.71 -5.26
CA LYS A 278 3.22 18.01 -6.11
C LYS A 278 3.56 18.94 -7.28
N LYS A 279 4.39 19.96 -7.05
CA LYS A 279 4.85 20.86 -8.11
C LYS A 279 5.61 20.09 -9.19
N ILE A 280 6.47 19.15 -8.80
CA ILE A 280 7.22 18.30 -9.73
C ILE A 280 6.30 17.32 -10.45
N ALA A 281 5.31 16.73 -9.77
CA ALA A 281 4.28 15.90 -10.40
C ALA A 281 3.51 16.65 -11.50
N ASN A 282 3.04 17.86 -11.20
CA ASN A 282 2.36 18.73 -12.17
C ASN A 282 3.28 19.07 -13.35
N GLN A 283 4.54 19.38 -13.08
CA GLN A 283 5.52 19.72 -14.10
C GLN A 283 5.81 18.53 -15.03
N PHE A 284 5.98 17.33 -14.48
CA PHE A 284 6.18 16.10 -15.25
C PHE A 284 4.96 15.76 -16.10
N LYS A 285 3.75 15.87 -15.52
CA LYS A 285 2.49 15.69 -16.24
C LYS A 285 2.34 16.64 -17.41
N ALA A 286 2.77 17.90 -17.26
CA ALA A 286 2.81 18.86 -18.36
C ALA A 286 3.77 18.43 -19.49
N TRP A 287 4.92 17.84 -19.16
CA TRP A 287 5.85 17.30 -20.17
C TRP A 287 5.27 16.08 -20.89
N VAL A 288 4.59 15.18 -20.18
CA VAL A 288 3.87 14.04 -20.78
C VAL A 288 2.81 14.53 -21.77
N ARG A 289 1.99 15.51 -21.37
CA ARG A 289 0.97 16.14 -22.24
C ARG A 289 1.57 16.78 -23.50
N ALA A 290 2.68 17.51 -23.33
CA ALA A 290 3.35 18.15 -24.46
C ALA A 290 3.95 17.11 -25.43
N TYR A 291 4.40 15.96 -24.92
CA TYR A 291 4.95 14.88 -25.73
C TYR A 291 3.85 14.02 -26.39
N MET A 292 2.71 13.82 -25.73
CA MET A 292 1.55 13.05 -26.22
C MET A 292 0.23 13.82 -26.08
N PRO A 293 -0.04 14.81 -26.93
CA PRO A 293 -1.22 15.69 -26.81
C PRO A 293 -2.56 14.97 -27.07
N ASP A 294 -2.54 13.88 -27.85
CA ASP A 294 -3.75 13.14 -28.27
C ASP A 294 -4.15 12.00 -27.31
N ARG A 295 -3.55 11.93 -26.10
CA ARG A 295 -3.74 10.84 -25.14
C ARG A 295 -4.24 11.35 -23.80
N GLN A 296 -5.07 10.54 -23.13
CA GLN A 296 -5.59 10.85 -21.81
C GLN A 296 -4.48 10.78 -20.75
N ASP A 297 -4.48 11.77 -19.85
CA ASP A 297 -3.37 12.07 -18.95
C ASP A 297 -3.01 10.99 -17.93
N ASP A 298 -3.98 10.16 -17.57
CA ASP A 298 -3.93 9.13 -16.54
C ASP A 298 -3.10 7.91 -16.96
N ILE A 299 -2.96 7.68 -18.27
CA ILE A 299 -2.30 6.49 -18.83
C ILE A 299 -1.16 6.87 -19.79
N ALA A 300 -1.14 8.11 -20.33
CA ALA A 300 -0.13 8.54 -21.31
C ALA A 300 1.32 8.34 -20.85
N TRP A 301 1.60 8.46 -19.55
CA TRP A 301 2.94 8.27 -18.98
C TRP A 301 3.43 6.81 -19.08
N LEU A 302 2.55 5.81 -19.13
CA LEU A 302 2.92 4.40 -19.34
C LEU A 302 3.55 4.16 -20.71
N LEU A 303 3.22 5.00 -21.70
CA LEU A 303 3.78 4.91 -23.07
C LEU A 303 5.05 5.74 -23.23
N VAL A 304 5.44 6.51 -22.20
CA VAL A 304 6.65 7.33 -22.20
C VAL A 304 7.87 6.49 -21.84
N PHE A 305 7.72 5.44 -21.05
CA PHE A 305 8.81 4.51 -20.73
C PHE A 305 8.80 3.33 -21.72
#